data_AF-A0A371DFL2-F1
#
_entry.id   AF-A0A371DFL2-F1
#
_cell.length_a   1.000
_cell.length_b   1.000
_cell.length_c   1.000
_cell.angle_alpha   90.00
_cell.angle_beta   90.00
_cell.angle_gamma   90.00
#
_symmetry.space_group_name_H-M   'P 1'
#
loop_
_entity.id
_entity.type
_entity.pdbx_description
1 polymer ?
#
loop_
_entity_poly.entity_id
_entity_poly.type
_entity_poly.pdbx_seq_one_letter_code
_entity_poly.pdbx_strand_id
1 'polypeptide(L)'
;MDPLAAEILDNLDRGGTIGVGYLGVVFSSLIYGITCIQTFQYFNSPKGRSDRAYLRVFVILVWILDTFHQALVIHSHYTYLVTGWGNVESLLFLVWTIPGSIMVNSCVFILVRAFFLRRIWLLSQSLIVTVGLGLLAIARFVFSFVYASQIASHHLIVQAETTSKTVGIYALAFEVATTVLYTATLVYYLYKGRSGIKKTDSIVAKVIKLIVSTSMLSAIVAIADLIAYTVRPTKLYNLFFEFILETVDANAALTSLNLREFVSGAKSNAGGTSDTIHFNSIPLSTFQANSSTNPGGRGPHTEGTSYESTMSLGVEKGSPYVV
;
A
#
# COMPACT_ATOMS: atom_id res chain seq x y z
N MET A 1 -24.40 31.10 -20.77
CA MET A 1 -23.62 30.86 -19.53
C MET A 1 -24.17 31.73 -18.43
N ASP A 2 -24.47 31.13 -17.28
CA ASP A 2 -24.79 31.86 -16.04
C ASP A 2 -23.57 32.75 -15.68
N PRO A 3 -23.73 34.03 -15.32
CA PRO A 3 -22.60 34.91 -14.99
C PRO A 3 -21.71 34.36 -13.86
N LEU A 4 -22.30 33.60 -12.93
CA LEU A 4 -21.58 32.88 -11.88
C LEU A 4 -20.64 31.79 -12.45
N ALA A 5 -21.10 31.07 -13.48
CA ALA A 5 -20.30 30.02 -14.12
C ALA A 5 -19.11 30.61 -14.88
N ALA A 6 -19.27 31.78 -15.53
CA ALA A 6 -18.19 32.46 -16.22
C ALA A 6 -17.10 32.96 -15.25
N GLU A 7 -17.49 33.51 -14.09
CA GLU A 7 -16.55 33.96 -13.05
C GLU A 7 -15.80 32.78 -12.39
N ILE A 8 -16.48 31.65 -12.18
CA ILE A 8 -15.86 30.41 -11.68
C ILE A 8 -14.85 29.86 -12.70
N LEU A 9 -15.19 29.89 -13.99
CA LEU A 9 -14.31 29.41 -15.07
C LEU A 9 -13.05 30.26 -15.24
N ASP A 10 -13.16 31.59 -15.09
CA ASP A 10 -12.02 32.51 -15.15
C ASP A 10 -11.08 32.33 -13.93
N ASN A 11 -11.66 31.98 -12.78
CA ASN A 11 -10.89 31.62 -11.58
C ASN A 11 -10.36 30.18 -11.60
N LEU A 12 -10.84 29.28 -12.46
CA LEU A 12 -10.43 27.88 -12.49
C LEU A 12 -9.19 27.69 -13.39
N ASP A 13 -8.01 28.01 -12.86
CA ASP A 13 -6.76 27.63 -13.52
C ASP A 13 -6.72 26.11 -13.79
N ARG A 14 -6.75 25.76 -15.08
CA ARG A 14 -6.75 24.38 -15.58
C ARG A 14 -5.47 23.65 -15.19
N GLY A 15 -4.34 24.38 -15.18
CA GLY A 15 -3.03 23.85 -14.80
C GLY A 15 -2.97 23.49 -13.32
N GLY A 16 -3.39 24.42 -12.46
CA GLY A 16 -3.45 24.18 -11.02
C GLY A 16 -4.42 23.06 -10.62
N THR A 17 -5.66 23.08 -11.13
CA THR A 17 -6.72 22.21 -10.59
C THR A 17 -6.62 20.78 -11.16
N ILE A 18 -6.67 20.64 -12.49
CA ILE A 18 -6.72 19.33 -13.16
C ILE A 18 -5.31 18.74 -13.28
N GLY A 19 -4.31 19.58 -13.52
CA GLY A 19 -2.92 19.15 -13.63
C GLY A 19 -2.40 18.50 -12.35
N VAL A 20 -2.75 19.05 -11.18
CA VAL A 20 -2.39 18.46 -9.90
C VAL A 20 -3.12 17.14 -9.67
N GLY A 21 -4.42 17.05 -9.99
CA GLY A 21 -5.16 15.78 -9.94
C GLY A 21 -4.55 14.70 -10.85
N TYR A 22 -4.15 15.07 -12.07
CA TYR A 22 -3.46 14.18 -13.00
C TYR A 22 -2.14 13.63 -12.44
N LEU A 23 -1.33 14.48 -11.80
CA LEU A 23 -0.13 14.00 -11.10
C LEU A 23 -0.50 12.97 -10.01
N GLY A 24 -1.61 13.17 -9.31
CA GLY A 24 -2.13 12.22 -8.32
C GLY A 24 -2.47 10.86 -8.96
N VAL A 25 -3.08 10.87 -10.15
CA VAL A 25 -3.34 9.65 -10.93
C VAL A 25 -2.05 8.94 -11.34
N VAL A 26 -1.03 9.69 -11.76
CA VAL A 26 0.27 9.13 -12.15
C VAL A 26 0.96 8.48 -10.94
N PHE A 27 1.06 9.20 -9.81
CA PHE A 27 1.71 8.67 -8.61
C PHE A 27 0.93 7.50 -8.00
N SER A 28 -0.40 7.57 -7.92
CA SER A 28 -1.24 6.43 -7.48
C SER A 28 -1.04 5.22 -8.39
N SER A 29 -0.98 5.40 -9.72
CA SER A 29 -0.72 4.29 -10.66
C SER A 29 0.63 3.61 -10.42
N LEU A 30 1.68 4.39 -10.12
CA LEU A 30 3.00 3.85 -9.79
C LEU A 30 2.96 3.03 -8.49
N ILE A 31 2.29 3.55 -7.47
CA ILE A 31 2.14 2.90 -6.17
C ILE A 31 1.24 1.65 -6.29
N TYR A 32 0.24 1.66 -7.18
CA TYR A 32 -0.62 0.51 -7.48
C TYR A 32 0.19 -0.63 -8.14
N GLY A 33 1.18 -0.28 -8.96
CA GLY A 33 2.17 -1.26 -9.45
C GLY A 33 2.90 -1.97 -8.31
N ILE A 34 3.23 -1.26 -7.22
CA ILE A 34 3.80 -1.85 -6.01
C ILE A 34 2.78 -2.78 -5.34
N THR A 35 1.51 -2.39 -5.21
CA THR A 35 0.43 -3.23 -4.67
C THR A 35 0.35 -4.56 -5.43
N CYS A 36 0.41 -4.53 -6.76
CA CYS A 36 0.38 -5.73 -7.61
C CYS A 36 1.58 -6.66 -7.32
N ILE A 37 2.80 -6.09 -7.26
CA ILE A 37 4.01 -6.87 -6.95
C ILE A 37 3.91 -7.48 -5.55
N GLN A 38 3.45 -6.72 -4.55
CA GLN A 38 3.29 -7.20 -3.18
C GLN A 38 2.24 -8.31 -3.08
N THR A 39 1.14 -8.19 -3.82
CA THR A 39 0.09 -9.22 -3.90
C THR A 39 0.63 -10.50 -4.53
N PHE A 40 1.37 -10.39 -5.64
CA PHE A 40 2.02 -11.53 -6.29
C PHE A 40 3.02 -12.23 -5.36
N GLN A 41 3.87 -11.46 -4.66
CA GLN A 41 4.80 -11.99 -3.67
C GLN A 41 4.08 -12.75 -2.54
N TYR A 42 2.96 -12.22 -2.06
CA TYR A 42 2.17 -12.86 -1.01
C TYR A 42 1.70 -14.26 -1.42
N PHE A 43 1.19 -14.44 -2.65
CA PHE A 43 0.68 -15.73 -3.11
C PHE A 43 1.77 -16.74 -3.50
N ASN A 44 2.95 -16.25 -3.91
CA ASN A 44 4.09 -17.11 -4.21
C ASN A 44 4.89 -17.51 -2.98
N SER A 45 4.74 -16.78 -1.88
CA SER A 45 5.33 -17.11 -0.59
C SER A 45 4.85 -18.48 -0.06
N PRO A 46 5.74 -19.35 0.43
CA PRO A 46 5.38 -20.55 1.18
C PRO A 46 4.48 -20.23 2.38
N LYS A 47 4.64 -19.06 3.02
CA LYS A 47 3.78 -18.64 4.11
C LYS A 47 2.40 -18.22 3.65
N GLY A 48 2.28 -17.52 2.52
CA GLY A 48 0.97 -17.19 1.95
C GLY A 48 0.13 -18.43 1.66
N ARG A 49 0.79 -19.51 1.21
CA ARG A 49 0.16 -20.83 1.00
C ARG A 49 -0.24 -21.58 2.28
N SER A 50 0.27 -21.17 3.43
CA SER A 50 -0.07 -21.75 4.74
C SER A 50 -0.96 -20.82 5.59
N ASP A 51 -1.01 -19.53 5.28
CA ASP A 51 -1.83 -18.55 5.98
C ASP A 51 -3.32 -18.92 5.92
N ARG A 52 -4.05 -18.57 7.00
CA ARG A 52 -5.48 -18.86 7.14
C ARG A 52 -6.28 -18.16 6.03
N ALA A 53 -7.40 -18.77 5.63
CA ALA A 53 -8.25 -18.28 4.54
C ALA A 53 -8.61 -16.79 4.67
N TYR A 54 -8.89 -16.29 5.88
CA TYR A 54 -9.24 -14.88 6.11
C TYR A 54 -8.15 -13.89 5.64
N LEU A 55 -6.85 -14.24 5.73
CA LEU A 55 -5.76 -13.38 5.26
C LEU A 55 -5.68 -13.35 3.74
N ARG A 56 -5.90 -14.50 3.10
CA ARG A 56 -5.91 -14.58 1.63
C ARG A 56 -7.08 -13.81 1.05
N VAL A 57 -8.27 -13.98 1.65
CA VAL A 57 -9.47 -13.21 1.29
C VAL A 57 -9.22 -11.72 1.48
N PHE A 58 -8.62 -11.31 2.60
CA PHE A 58 -8.26 -9.91 2.83
C PHE A 58 -7.32 -9.36 1.74
N VAL A 59 -6.26 -10.08 1.38
CA VAL A 59 -5.31 -9.65 0.34
C VAL A 59 -5.99 -9.51 -1.03
N ILE A 60 -6.80 -10.50 -1.42
CA ILE A 60 -7.56 -10.45 -2.69
C ILE A 60 -8.55 -9.28 -2.68
N LEU A 61 -9.27 -9.09 -1.58
CA LEU A 61 -10.28 -8.05 -1.45
C LEU A 61 -9.64 -6.65 -1.54
N VAL A 62 -8.54 -6.42 -0.83
CA VAL A 62 -7.78 -5.16 -0.92
C VAL A 62 -7.28 -4.92 -2.33
N TRP A 63 -6.71 -5.94 -2.99
CA TRP A 63 -6.21 -5.81 -4.35
C TRP A 63 -7.33 -5.50 -5.37
N ILE A 64 -8.48 -6.17 -5.28
CA ILE A 64 -9.64 -5.91 -6.15
C ILE A 64 -10.16 -4.49 -5.93
N LEU A 65 -10.29 -4.05 -4.67
CA LEU A 65 -10.77 -2.70 -4.38
C LEU A 65 -9.79 -1.63 -4.84
N ASP A 66 -8.48 -1.80 -4.61
CA ASP A 66 -7.43 -0.86 -5.09
C ASP A 66 -7.42 -0.80 -6.63
N THR A 67 -7.61 -1.94 -7.30
CA THR A 67 -7.76 -2.01 -8.77
C THR A 67 -8.99 -1.23 -9.23
N PHE A 68 -10.12 -1.41 -8.55
CA PHE A 68 -11.37 -0.75 -8.90
C PHE A 68 -11.29 0.76 -8.64
N HIS A 69 -10.71 1.19 -7.53
CA HIS A 69 -10.41 2.59 -7.26
C HIS A 69 -9.54 3.19 -8.36
N GLN A 70 -8.44 2.51 -8.73
CA GLN A 70 -7.54 2.99 -9.77
C GLN A 70 -8.27 3.16 -11.12
N ALA A 71 -9.16 2.23 -11.48
CA ALA A 71 -9.97 2.34 -12.69
C ALA A 71 -10.92 3.56 -12.64
N LEU A 72 -11.54 3.84 -11.51
CA LEU A 72 -12.44 5.00 -11.33
C LEU A 72 -11.70 6.34 -11.44
N VAL A 73 -10.51 6.42 -10.85
CA VAL A 73 -9.65 7.61 -10.88
C VAL A 73 -9.09 7.87 -12.28
N ILE A 74 -8.68 6.82 -13.01
CA ILE A 74 -8.27 6.92 -14.41
C ILE A 74 -9.46 7.39 -15.27
N HIS A 75 -10.64 6.79 -15.09
CA HIS A 75 -11.83 7.16 -15.85
C HIS A 75 -12.24 8.62 -15.62
N SER A 76 -12.21 9.10 -14.37
CA SER A 76 -12.57 10.48 -14.06
C SER A 76 -11.64 11.47 -14.79
N HIS A 77 -10.33 11.23 -14.73
CA HIS A 77 -9.35 12.12 -15.36
C HIS A 77 -9.34 11.99 -16.89
N TYR A 78 -9.56 10.79 -17.43
CA TYR A 78 -9.73 10.61 -18.87
C TYR A 78 -10.93 11.42 -19.39
N THR A 79 -12.04 11.42 -18.64
CA THR A 79 -13.23 12.20 -18.99
C THR A 79 -12.92 13.70 -19.02
N TYR A 80 -12.25 14.23 -17.99
CA TYR A 80 -11.93 15.66 -17.93
C TYR A 80 -10.83 16.09 -18.93
N LEU A 81 -9.80 15.28 -19.14
CA LEU A 81 -8.62 15.66 -19.93
C LEU A 81 -8.74 15.33 -21.42
N VAL A 82 -9.39 14.21 -21.75
CA VAL A 82 -9.44 13.69 -23.12
C VAL A 82 -10.82 13.91 -23.72
N THR A 83 -11.87 13.38 -23.08
CA THR A 83 -13.23 13.48 -23.63
C THR A 83 -13.76 14.92 -23.60
N GLY A 84 -13.53 15.64 -22.51
CA GLY A 84 -13.88 17.05 -22.35
C GLY A 84 -12.84 18.03 -22.93
N TRP A 85 -11.89 17.55 -23.73
CA TRP A 85 -10.81 18.40 -24.24
C TRP A 85 -11.36 19.59 -25.04
N GLY A 86 -10.88 20.80 -24.72
CA GLY A 86 -11.35 22.04 -25.33
C GLY A 86 -12.70 22.57 -24.80
N ASN A 87 -13.46 21.77 -24.03
CA ASN A 87 -14.72 22.19 -23.42
C ASN A 87 -14.58 22.42 -21.91
N VAL A 88 -14.46 23.69 -21.53
CA VAL A 88 -14.28 24.14 -20.13
C VAL A 88 -15.50 23.88 -19.26
N GLU A 89 -16.71 23.82 -19.86
CA GLU A 89 -17.93 23.54 -19.11
C GLU A 89 -17.93 22.11 -18.54
N SER A 90 -17.18 21.18 -19.15
CA SER A 90 -17.02 19.82 -18.64
C SER A 90 -16.44 19.79 -17.22
N LEU A 91 -15.71 20.83 -16.82
CA LEU A 91 -15.12 20.96 -15.47
C LEU A 91 -16.13 21.42 -14.43
N LEU A 92 -17.29 21.91 -14.84
CA LEU A 92 -18.36 22.29 -13.93
C LEU A 92 -19.19 21.07 -13.50
N PHE A 93 -19.20 20.02 -14.32
CA PHE A 93 -19.98 18.82 -14.09
C PHE A 93 -19.20 17.76 -13.33
N LEU A 94 -19.82 17.24 -12.26
CA LEU A 94 -19.24 16.18 -11.46
C LEU A 94 -19.35 14.82 -12.19
N VAL A 95 -18.22 14.21 -12.51
CA VAL A 95 -18.18 12.84 -13.02
C VAL A 95 -18.45 11.85 -11.89
N TRP A 96 -19.41 10.93 -12.08
CA TRP A 96 -19.85 9.96 -11.07
C TRP A 96 -18.73 9.05 -10.54
N THR A 97 -17.64 8.87 -11.29
CA THR A 97 -16.50 8.07 -10.83
C THR A 97 -15.69 8.75 -9.73
N ILE A 98 -15.82 10.07 -9.50
CA ILE A 98 -15.22 10.78 -8.36
C ILE A 98 -15.88 10.38 -7.03
N PRO A 99 -17.19 10.56 -6.80
CA PRO A 99 -17.80 10.07 -5.56
C PRO A 99 -17.70 8.54 -5.44
N GLY A 100 -17.75 7.82 -6.57
CA GLY A 100 -17.49 6.38 -6.59
C GLY A 100 -16.11 6.01 -6.04
N SER A 101 -15.06 6.75 -6.40
CA SER A 101 -13.70 6.47 -5.91
C SER A 101 -13.61 6.72 -4.40
N ILE A 102 -14.22 7.78 -3.88
CA ILE A 102 -14.27 8.08 -2.43
C ILE A 102 -14.98 6.96 -1.64
N MET A 103 -16.04 6.38 -2.19
CA MET A 103 -16.74 5.26 -1.56
C MET A 103 -15.88 3.99 -1.51
N VAL A 104 -15.14 3.71 -2.58
CA VAL A 104 -14.20 2.58 -2.62
C VAL A 104 -13.05 2.81 -1.64
N ASN A 105 -12.47 4.02 -1.61
CA ASN A 105 -11.45 4.41 -0.64
C ASN A 105 -11.94 4.15 0.80
N SER A 106 -13.16 4.57 1.12
CA SER A 106 -13.76 4.33 2.43
C SER A 106 -13.81 2.83 2.79
N CYS A 107 -14.15 1.98 1.82
CA CYS A 107 -14.15 0.52 2.00
C CYS A 107 -12.74 -0.03 2.23
N VAL A 108 -11.75 0.40 1.45
CA VAL A 108 -10.34 -0.01 1.63
C VAL A 108 -9.83 0.43 3.00
N PHE A 109 -10.08 1.68 3.37
CA PHE A 109 -9.71 2.25 4.66
C PHE A 109 -10.23 1.38 5.82
N ILE A 110 -11.53 1.11 5.89
CA ILE A 110 -12.09 0.36 7.03
C ILE A 110 -11.55 -1.07 7.09
N LEU A 111 -11.31 -1.72 5.95
CA LEU A 111 -10.69 -3.05 5.89
C LEU A 111 -9.26 -3.04 6.43
N VAL A 112 -8.44 -2.09 5.96
CA VAL A 112 -7.05 -1.91 6.41
C VAL A 112 -7.01 -1.57 7.91
N ARG A 113 -7.87 -0.68 8.39
CA ARG A 113 -7.95 -0.34 9.82
C ARG A 113 -8.42 -1.51 10.66
N ALA A 114 -9.39 -2.31 10.21
CA ALA A 114 -9.78 -3.54 10.91
C ALA A 114 -8.62 -4.54 11.03
N PHE A 115 -7.80 -4.66 9.99
CA PHE A 115 -6.60 -5.49 10.00
C PHE A 115 -5.56 -5.01 11.03
N PHE A 116 -5.26 -3.71 11.05
CA PHE A 116 -4.33 -3.15 12.03
C PHE A 116 -4.91 -3.15 13.44
N LEU A 117 -6.21 -2.94 13.61
CA LEU A 117 -6.89 -2.97 14.90
C LEU A 117 -6.79 -4.34 15.54
N ARG A 118 -6.95 -5.42 14.75
CA ARG A 118 -6.72 -6.79 15.24
C ARG A 118 -5.30 -7.00 15.74
N ARG A 119 -4.30 -6.42 15.07
CA ARG A 119 -2.90 -6.49 15.52
C ARG A 119 -2.71 -5.72 16.82
N ILE A 120 -3.28 -4.52 16.93
CA ILE A 120 -3.23 -3.70 18.15
C ILE A 120 -3.90 -4.46 19.31
N TRP A 121 -5.06 -5.07 19.11
CA TRP A 121 -5.74 -5.88 20.12
C TRP A 121 -4.85 -7.00 20.66
N LEU A 122 -4.20 -7.75 19.76
CA LEU A 122 -3.32 -8.85 20.14
C LEU A 122 -2.10 -8.37 20.96
N LEU A 123 -1.57 -7.19 20.67
CA LEU A 123 -0.43 -6.61 21.38
C LEU A 123 -0.82 -5.89 22.69
N SER A 124 -1.95 -5.19 22.67
CA SER A 124 -2.41 -4.31 23.74
C SER A 124 -3.13 -5.08 24.85
N GLN A 125 -3.96 -6.06 24.48
CA GLN A 125 -4.92 -6.73 25.35
C GLN A 125 -5.86 -5.76 26.11
N SER A 126 -5.93 -4.49 25.71
CA SER A 126 -6.80 -3.47 26.30
C SER A 126 -8.04 -3.24 25.44
N LEU A 127 -9.20 -3.43 26.04
CA LEU A 127 -10.50 -3.16 25.43
C LEU A 127 -10.69 -1.67 25.15
N ILE A 128 -10.24 -0.81 26.06
CA ILE A 128 -10.45 0.65 25.96
C ILE A 128 -9.76 1.20 24.70
N VAL A 129 -8.49 0.82 24.47
CA VAL A 129 -7.72 1.28 23.31
C VAL A 129 -8.34 0.75 22.02
N THR A 130 -8.73 -0.51 22.00
CA THR A 130 -9.24 -1.16 20.79
C THR A 130 -10.62 -0.65 20.41
N VAL A 131 -11.52 -0.48 21.37
CA VAL A 131 -12.85 0.10 21.12
C VAL A 131 -12.70 1.57 20.72
N GLY A 132 -11.85 2.35 21.39
CA GLY A 132 -11.62 3.76 21.03
C GLY A 132 -11.11 3.94 19.59
N LEU A 133 -10.11 3.15 19.18
CA LEU A 133 -9.58 3.17 17.81
C LEU A 133 -10.56 2.61 16.79
N GLY A 134 -11.38 1.63 17.17
CA GLY A 134 -12.45 1.08 16.33
C GLY A 134 -13.53 2.12 16.04
N LEU A 135 -14.01 2.82 17.08
CA LEU A 135 -14.99 3.89 16.94
C LEU A 135 -14.47 5.04 16.06
N LEU A 136 -13.19 5.38 16.19
CA LEU A 136 -12.58 6.43 15.38
C LEU A 136 -12.51 6.04 13.90
N ALA A 137 -12.14 4.79 13.59
CA ALA A 137 -12.13 4.29 12.22
C ALA A 137 -13.55 4.21 11.62
N ILE A 138 -14.55 3.81 12.43
CA ILE A 138 -15.96 3.82 12.01
C ILE A 138 -16.44 5.25 11.74
N ALA A 139 -16.07 6.22 12.59
CA ALA A 139 -16.42 7.61 12.39
C ALA A 139 -15.86 8.13 11.05
N ARG A 140 -14.57 7.91 10.76
CA ARG A 140 -13.98 8.25 9.45
C ARG A 140 -14.75 7.60 8.30
N PHE A 141 -15.06 6.32 8.40
CA PHE A 141 -15.82 5.60 7.37
C PHE A 141 -17.19 6.25 7.12
N VAL A 142 -17.95 6.50 8.19
CA VAL A 142 -19.30 7.09 8.09
C VAL A 142 -19.25 8.49 7.48
N PHE A 143 -18.38 9.37 7.99
CA PHE A 143 -18.29 10.74 7.47
C PHE A 143 -17.88 10.78 6.00
N SER A 144 -16.95 9.94 5.57
CA SER A 144 -16.53 9.89 4.17
C SER A 144 -17.58 9.26 3.25
N PHE A 145 -18.30 8.25 3.72
CA PHE A 145 -19.41 7.68 2.95
C PHE A 145 -20.56 8.69 2.80
N VAL A 146 -20.90 9.41 3.87
CA VAL A 146 -21.91 10.49 3.83
C VAL A 146 -21.45 11.60 2.88
N TYR A 147 -20.19 12.02 2.97
CA TYR A 147 -19.60 13.01 2.06
C TYR A 147 -19.73 12.59 0.59
N ALA A 148 -19.34 11.36 0.25
CA ALA A 148 -19.45 10.83 -1.11
C ALA A 148 -20.91 10.79 -1.59
N SER A 149 -21.85 10.41 -0.72
CA SER A 149 -23.27 10.36 -1.06
C SER A 149 -23.88 11.75 -1.29
N GLN A 150 -23.46 12.75 -0.51
CA GLN A 150 -23.91 14.13 -0.70
C GLN A 150 -23.37 14.71 -2.00
N ILE A 151 -22.08 14.50 -2.29
CA ILE A 151 -21.47 14.94 -3.54
C ILE A 151 -22.14 14.27 -4.74
N ALA A 152 -22.43 12.97 -4.68
CA ALA A 152 -23.12 12.25 -5.76
C ALA A 152 -24.54 12.78 -6.06
N SER A 153 -25.18 13.47 -5.12
CA SER A 153 -26.53 14.03 -5.31
C SER A 153 -26.54 15.36 -6.08
N HIS A 154 -25.38 15.94 -6.35
CA HIS A 154 -25.24 17.22 -7.03
C HIS A 154 -24.56 17.06 -8.40
N HIS A 155 -25.10 17.71 -9.42
CA HIS A 155 -24.52 17.69 -10.77
C HIS A 155 -23.38 18.71 -10.96
N LEU A 156 -23.41 19.81 -10.20
CA LEU A 156 -22.42 20.89 -10.25
C LEU A 156 -21.39 20.72 -9.13
N ILE A 157 -20.10 20.71 -9.48
CA ILE A 157 -18.98 20.53 -8.52
C ILE A 157 -19.00 21.61 -7.45
N VAL A 158 -19.22 22.87 -7.83
CA VAL A 158 -19.21 23.99 -6.87
C VAL A 158 -20.35 23.89 -5.87
N GLN A 159 -21.53 23.43 -6.30
CA GLN A 159 -22.67 23.20 -5.41
C GLN A 159 -22.44 22.01 -4.49
N ALA A 160 -21.84 20.93 -5.03
CA ALA A 160 -21.47 19.75 -4.27
C ALA A 160 -20.47 20.08 -3.15
N GLU A 161 -19.41 20.81 -3.47
CA GLU A 161 -18.35 21.19 -2.54
C GLU A 161 -18.83 22.21 -1.50
N THR A 162 -19.59 23.23 -1.89
CA THR A 162 -20.08 24.24 -0.93
C THR A 162 -21.04 23.66 0.10
N THR A 163 -21.92 22.75 -0.32
CA THR A 163 -22.91 22.10 0.57
C THR A 163 -22.25 21.05 1.46
N SER A 164 -21.29 20.29 0.93
CA SER A 164 -20.69 19.14 1.61
C SER A 164 -19.41 19.47 2.38
N LYS A 165 -18.91 20.72 2.30
CA LYS A 165 -17.64 21.16 2.88
C LYS A 165 -17.44 20.76 4.34
N THR A 166 -18.46 20.96 5.16
CA THR A 166 -18.40 20.64 6.61
C THR A 166 -18.20 19.15 6.84
N VAL A 167 -18.90 18.30 6.09
CA VAL A 167 -18.78 16.84 6.18
C VAL A 167 -17.42 16.38 5.67
N GLY A 168 -16.91 16.98 4.59
CA GLY A 168 -15.57 16.72 4.07
C GLY A 168 -14.47 17.05 5.08
N ILE A 169 -14.56 18.20 5.75
CA ILE A 169 -13.61 18.58 6.81
C ILE A 169 -13.65 17.57 7.96
N TYR A 170 -14.83 17.12 8.39
CA TYR A 170 -14.93 16.10 9.43
C TYR A 170 -14.31 14.77 8.97
N ALA A 171 -14.58 14.32 7.75
CA ALA A 171 -13.97 13.10 7.20
C ALA A 171 -12.43 13.19 7.27
N LEU A 172 -11.84 14.26 6.73
CA LEU A 172 -10.39 14.45 6.73
C LEU A 172 -9.80 14.65 8.14
N ALA A 173 -10.52 15.30 9.05
CA ALA A 173 -10.08 15.44 10.44
C ALA A 173 -10.03 14.08 11.15
N PHE A 174 -11.07 13.24 10.96
CA PHE A 174 -11.08 11.88 11.49
C PHE A 174 -10.02 10.99 10.84
N GLU A 175 -9.67 11.24 9.59
CA GLU A 175 -8.59 10.54 8.89
C GLU A 175 -7.22 10.80 9.50
N VAL A 176 -6.88 12.08 9.71
CA VAL A 176 -5.66 12.49 10.37
C VAL A 176 -5.62 11.93 11.79
N ALA A 177 -6.70 12.09 12.56
CA ALA A 177 -6.79 11.58 13.93
C ALA A 177 -6.59 10.06 13.97
N THR A 178 -7.27 9.31 13.09
CA THR A 178 -7.15 7.86 13.01
C THR A 178 -5.73 7.46 12.65
N THR A 179 -5.13 8.08 11.64
CA THR A 179 -3.81 7.71 11.16
C THR A 179 -2.73 7.98 12.21
N VAL A 180 -2.77 9.13 12.88
CA VAL A 180 -1.83 9.47 13.96
C VAL A 180 -2.00 8.53 15.14
N LEU A 181 -3.23 8.31 15.62
CA LEU A 181 -3.48 7.48 16.80
C LEU A 181 -3.18 5.99 16.56
N TYR A 182 -3.52 5.45 15.39
CA TYR A 182 -3.14 4.08 15.03
C TYR A 182 -1.62 3.93 14.97
N THR A 183 -0.93 4.86 14.32
CA THR A 183 0.54 4.82 14.20
C THR A 183 1.19 4.92 15.57
N ALA A 184 0.80 5.90 16.39
CA ALA A 184 1.34 6.09 17.73
C ALA A 184 1.09 4.87 18.63
N THR A 185 -0.12 4.32 18.58
CA THR A 185 -0.50 3.14 19.38
C THR A 185 0.30 1.91 18.94
N LEU A 186 0.42 1.68 17.63
CA LEU A 186 1.14 0.55 17.09
C LEU A 186 2.64 0.64 17.45
N VAL A 187 3.25 1.83 17.32
CA VAL A 187 4.63 2.12 17.74
C VAL A 187 4.81 1.83 19.24
N TYR A 188 3.93 2.38 20.08
CA TYR A 188 4.01 2.24 21.53
C TYR A 188 3.98 0.78 21.97
N TYR A 189 2.99 0.02 21.50
CA TYR A 189 2.85 -1.39 21.89
C TYR A 189 3.93 -2.29 21.29
N LEU A 190 4.42 -1.97 20.09
CA LEU A 190 5.57 -2.67 19.51
C LEU A 190 6.86 -2.42 20.30
N TYR A 191 7.07 -1.19 20.78
CA TYR A 191 8.21 -0.87 21.62
C TYR A 191 8.13 -1.57 22.98
N LYS A 192 6.93 -1.60 23.58
CA LYS A 192 6.67 -2.29 24.86
C LYS A 192 6.81 -3.82 24.75
N GLY A 193 6.44 -4.40 23.61
CA GLY A 193 6.48 -5.84 23.36
C GLY A 193 7.85 -6.44 23.05
N ARG A 194 8.95 -5.69 23.24
CA ARG A 194 10.31 -6.21 23.04
C ARG A 194 10.65 -7.24 24.11
N SER A 195 11.14 -8.40 23.68
CA SER A 195 11.32 -9.57 24.55
C SER A 195 12.69 -9.63 25.22
N GLY A 196 13.56 -8.62 25.00
CA GLY A 196 14.90 -8.53 25.57
C GLY A 196 15.93 -9.45 24.91
N ILE A 197 15.54 -10.23 23.90
CA ILE A 197 16.44 -11.13 23.15
C ILE A 197 17.05 -10.36 21.99
N LYS A 198 18.36 -10.05 22.05
CA LYS A 198 19.07 -9.16 21.10
C LYS A 198 18.81 -9.49 19.61
N LYS A 199 18.77 -10.77 19.21
CA LYS A 199 18.52 -11.18 17.81
C LYS A 199 17.06 -10.98 17.39
N THR A 200 16.10 -11.43 18.19
CA THR A 200 14.66 -11.28 17.90
C THR A 200 14.26 -9.80 17.90
N ASP A 201 14.76 -9.04 18.86
CA ASP A 201 14.52 -7.61 18.98
C ASP A 201 15.09 -6.81 17.80
N SER A 202 16.20 -7.23 17.19
CA SER A 202 16.78 -6.57 16.00
C SER A 202 15.91 -6.74 14.76
N ILE A 203 15.39 -7.94 14.53
CA ILE A 203 14.49 -8.22 13.40
C ILE A 203 13.13 -7.54 13.61
N VAL A 204 12.59 -7.62 14.83
CA VAL A 204 11.37 -6.93 15.23
C VAL A 204 11.54 -5.41 15.07
N ALA A 205 12.65 -4.83 15.51
CA ALA A 205 12.94 -3.40 15.34
C ALA A 205 13.00 -2.97 13.87
N LYS A 206 13.54 -3.80 12.96
CA LYS A 206 13.56 -3.50 11.52
C LYS A 206 12.16 -3.52 10.91
N VAL A 207 11.33 -4.51 11.26
CA VAL A 207 9.92 -4.57 10.80
C VAL A 207 9.09 -3.43 11.36
N ILE A 208 9.28 -3.10 12.65
CA ILE A 208 8.69 -1.92 13.27
C ILE A 208 9.11 -0.68 12.47
N LYS A 209 10.41 -0.49 12.22
CA LYS A 209 10.90 0.68 11.48
C LYS A 209 10.25 0.83 10.10
N LEU A 210 10.05 -0.27 9.36
CA LEU A 210 9.43 -0.22 8.03
C LEU A 210 7.91 0.03 8.07
N ILE A 211 7.19 -0.59 9.01
CA ILE A 211 5.75 -0.34 9.20
C ILE A 211 5.51 1.09 9.70
N VAL A 212 6.38 1.57 10.58
CA VAL A 212 6.31 2.92 11.13
C VAL A 212 6.64 3.95 10.05
N SER A 213 7.66 3.73 9.22
CA SER A 213 7.98 4.65 8.14
C SER A 213 6.84 4.77 7.12
N THR A 214 6.16 3.66 6.80
CA THR A 214 5.02 3.66 5.87
C THR A 214 3.77 4.30 6.49
N SER A 215 3.48 4.03 7.77
CA SER A 215 2.34 4.65 8.47
C SER A 215 2.56 6.14 8.76
N MET A 216 3.80 6.56 9.02
CA MET A 216 4.16 7.98 9.15
C MET A 216 4.03 8.74 7.83
N LEU A 217 4.42 8.12 6.71
CA LEU A 217 4.21 8.71 5.39
C LEU A 217 2.70 8.96 5.16
N SER A 218 1.86 7.99 5.49
CA SER A 218 0.39 8.11 5.39
C SER A 218 -0.13 9.27 6.26
N ALA A 219 0.40 9.44 7.48
CA ALA A 219 0.04 10.55 8.36
C ALA A 219 0.42 11.92 7.76
N ILE A 220 1.61 12.03 7.16
CA ILE A 220 2.07 13.27 6.52
C ILE A 220 1.17 13.62 5.33
N VAL A 221 0.86 12.62 4.49
CA VAL A 221 -0.03 12.81 3.33
C VAL A 221 -1.43 13.21 3.77
N ALA A 222 -2.00 12.56 4.78
CA ALA A 222 -3.32 12.92 5.31
C ALA A 222 -3.37 14.34 5.90
N ILE A 223 -2.30 14.79 6.58
CA ILE A 223 -2.22 16.17 7.09
C ILE A 223 -2.13 17.16 5.92
N ALA A 224 -1.31 16.86 4.92
CA ALA A 224 -1.20 17.69 3.72
C ALA A 224 -2.54 17.80 2.98
N ASP A 225 -3.29 16.70 2.94
CA ASP A 225 -4.63 16.65 2.34
C ASP A 225 -5.63 17.56 3.07
N LEU A 226 -5.71 17.44 4.40
CA LEU A 226 -6.57 18.30 5.22
C LEU A 226 -6.22 19.79 5.06
N ILE A 227 -4.92 20.11 4.99
CA ILE A 227 -4.46 21.50 4.75
C ILE A 227 -4.89 21.95 3.34
N ALA A 228 -4.69 21.11 2.32
CA ALA A 228 -5.07 21.43 0.95
C ALA A 228 -6.59 21.70 0.84
N TYR A 229 -7.41 20.86 1.48
CA TYR A 229 -8.87 20.99 1.48
C TYR A 229 -9.36 22.25 2.22
N THR A 230 -8.71 22.61 3.34
CA THR A 230 -9.13 23.77 4.14
C THR A 230 -8.70 25.12 3.54
N VAL A 231 -7.52 25.20 2.93
CA VAL A 231 -6.95 26.47 2.43
C VAL A 231 -7.58 26.93 1.11
N ARG A 232 -7.80 26.00 0.17
CA ARG A 232 -8.39 26.29 -1.15
C ARG A 232 -9.31 25.15 -1.63
N PRO A 233 -10.51 24.98 -1.05
CA PRO A 233 -11.44 23.89 -1.42
C PRO A 233 -11.87 23.96 -2.89
N THR A 234 -11.97 25.16 -3.47
CA THR A 234 -12.42 25.37 -4.85
C THR A 234 -11.41 24.93 -5.91
N LYS A 235 -10.16 24.64 -5.53
CA LYS A 235 -9.07 24.25 -6.43
C LYS A 235 -8.80 22.74 -6.44
N LEU A 236 -9.54 21.97 -5.65
CA LEU A 236 -9.49 20.50 -5.62
C LEU A 236 -8.08 19.88 -5.48
N TYR A 237 -7.13 20.62 -4.91
CA TYR A 237 -5.76 20.14 -4.69
C TYR A 237 -5.70 18.91 -3.78
N ASN A 238 -6.72 18.74 -2.93
CA ASN A 238 -6.92 17.58 -2.07
C ASN A 238 -6.98 16.25 -2.86
N LEU A 239 -7.52 16.26 -4.09
CA LEU A 239 -7.63 15.04 -4.91
C LEU A 239 -6.26 14.38 -5.14
N PHE A 240 -5.19 15.17 -5.29
CA PHE A 240 -3.84 14.63 -5.43
C PHE A 240 -3.42 13.79 -4.22
N PHE A 241 -3.65 14.29 -3.01
CA PHE A 241 -3.25 13.62 -1.79
C PHE A 241 -4.17 12.43 -1.49
N GLU A 242 -5.48 12.60 -1.66
CA GLU A 242 -6.49 11.55 -1.47
C GLU A 242 -6.18 10.31 -2.33
N PHE A 243 -5.90 10.48 -3.64
CA PHE A 243 -5.61 9.35 -4.52
C PHE A 243 -4.32 8.60 -4.14
N ILE A 244 -3.32 9.31 -3.64
CA ILE A 244 -2.06 8.70 -3.20
C ILE A 244 -2.29 7.96 -1.87
N LEU A 245 -3.07 8.55 -0.97
CA LEU A 245 -3.25 8.07 0.40
C LEU A 245 -3.86 6.67 0.44
N GLU A 246 -4.87 6.39 -0.40
CA GLU A 246 -5.49 5.06 -0.49
C GLU A 246 -4.47 3.96 -0.80
N THR A 247 -3.72 4.15 -1.88
CA THR A 247 -2.80 3.13 -2.38
C THR A 247 -1.62 2.97 -1.42
N VAL A 248 -1.23 4.02 -0.69
CA VAL A 248 -0.22 3.93 0.37
C VAL A 248 -0.71 3.10 1.56
N ASP A 249 -1.95 3.30 2.01
CA ASP A 249 -2.55 2.55 3.13
C ASP A 249 -2.69 1.05 2.77
N ALA A 250 -3.13 0.74 1.56
CA ALA A 250 -3.20 -0.63 1.05
C ALA A 250 -1.80 -1.30 1.02
N ASN A 251 -0.81 -0.59 0.49
CA ASN A 251 0.58 -1.07 0.46
C ASN A 251 1.19 -1.24 1.85
N ALA A 252 0.87 -0.37 2.81
CA ALA A 252 1.35 -0.51 4.18
C ALA A 252 0.84 -1.83 4.79
N ALA A 253 -0.44 -2.18 4.55
CA ALA A 253 -1.02 -3.45 5.01
C ALA A 253 -0.35 -4.68 4.37
N LEU A 254 -0.17 -4.67 3.05
CA LEU A 254 0.46 -5.75 2.28
C LEU A 254 1.94 -5.93 2.64
N THR A 255 2.69 -4.83 2.74
CA THR A 255 4.07 -4.81 3.25
C THR A 255 4.14 -5.49 4.62
N SER A 256 3.19 -5.15 5.50
CA SER A 256 3.12 -5.75 6.84
C SER A 256 2.86 -7.26 6.85
N LEU A 257 2.22 -7.81 5.80
CA LEU A 257 2.03 -9.25 5.62
C LEU A 257 3.29 -9.90 5.04
N ASN A 258 3.84 -9.33 3.97
CA ASN A 258 5.01 -9.88 3.27
C ASN A 258 6.26 -9.90 4.16
N LEU A 259 6.42 -8.90 5.03
CA LEU A 259 7.52 -8.88 6.01
C LEU A 259 7.55 -10.10 6.95
N ARG A 260 6.41 -10.76 7.21
CA ARG A 260 6.34 -11.92 8.12
C ARG A 260 7.16 -13.11 7.60
N GLU A 261 7.34 -13.22 6.29
CA GLU A 261 8.17 -14.26 5.68
C GLU A 261 9.66 -13.99 5.92
N PHE A 262 10.13 -12.78 5.58
CA PHE A 262 11.52 -12.39 5.75
C PHE A 262 12.00 -12.56 7.20
N VAL A 263 11.14 -12.21 8.16
CA VAL A 263 11.41 -12.41 9.60
C VAL A 263 11.58 -13.89 9.96
N SER A 264 10.85 -14.79 9.30
CA SER A 264 10.93 -16.23 9.53
C SER A 264 12.17 -16.86 8.93
N GLY A 265 12.50 -16.51 7.69
CA GLY A 265 13.69 -16.99 7.01
C GLY A 265 14.97 -16.54 7.72
N ALA A 266 14.96 -15.32 8.26
CA ALA A 266 16.04 -14.83 9.12
C ALA A 266 16.17 -15.63 10.44
N LYS A 267 15.08 -16.21 10.97
CA LYS A 267 15.13 -17.08 12.16
C LYS A 267 15.68 -18.47 11.84
N SER A 268 15.42 -19.02 10.65
CA SER A 268 15.92 -20.34 10.25
C SER A 268 17.39 -20.33 9.84
N ASN A 269 17.87 -19.26 9.18
CA ASN A 269 19.27 -19.16 8.75
C ASN A 269 20.22 -18.66 9.86
N ALA A 270 19.72 -18.25 11.03
CA ALA A 270 20.54 -17.73 12.13
C ALA A 270 21.37 -18.80 12.89
N GLY A 271 21.37 -20.05 12.43
CA GLY A 271 22.32 -21.10 12.79
C GLY A 271 23.59 -21.11 11.90
N GLY A 272 23.61 -20.36 10.81
CA GLY A 272 24.76 -20.10 9.96
C GLY A 272 25.16 -18.63 10.00
N THR A 273 26.40 -18.35 9.62
CA THR A 273 27.16 -17.10 9.72
C THR A 273 26.39 -15.82 9.35
N SER A 274 26.69 -14.74 10.07
CA SER A 274 26.07 -13.41 9.95
C SER A 274 26.21 -12.78 8.56
N ASP A 275 25.22 -13.00 7.69
CA ASP A 275 25.04 -12.18 6.49
C ASP A 275 24.15 -10.96 6.80
N THR A 276 24.74 -9.79 6.60
CA THR A 276 24.06 -8.49 6.63
C THR A 276 22.96 -8.45 5.58
N ILE A 277 21.71 -8.55 6.03
CA ILE A 277 20.50 -8.44 5.18
C ILE A 277 20.42 -7.03 4.58
N HIS A 278 20.71 -6.91 3.27
CA HIS A 278 20.39 -5.75 2.45
C HIS A 278 18.89 -5.76 2.10
N PHE A 279 18.12 -4.83 2.67
CA PHE A 279 16.68 -4.68 2.43
C PHE A 279 16.32 -4.00 1.09
N ASN A 280 17.32 -3.56 0.31
CA ASN A 280 17.12 -2.83 -0.96
C ASN A 280 17.21 -3.70 -2.21
N SER A 281 17.49 -4.99 -2.09
CA SER A 281 17.48 -5.91 -3.21
C SER A 281 16.58 -7.08 -2.85
N ILE A 282 15.38 -7.09 -3.44
CA ILE A 282 14.72 -8.37 -3.73
C ILE A 282 15.72 -9.12 -4.62
N PRO A 283 16.38 -10.18 -4.14
CA PRO A 283 17.32 -10.88 -4.99
C PRO A 283 16.50 -11.51 -6.12
N LEU A 284 16.97 -11.30 -7.35
CA LEU A 284 16.31 -11.73 -8.58
C LEU A 284 16.08 -13.26 -8.62
N SER A 285 16.76 -14.01 -7.75
CA SER A 285 16.53 -15.44 -7.51
C SER A 285 15.13 -15.76 -6.96
N THR A 286 14.42 -14.81 -6.37
CA THR A 286 13.00 -14.99 -5.95
C THR A 286 12.06 -15.04 -7.17
N PHE A 287 12.51 -14.62 -8.35
CA PHE A 287 11.74 -14.66 -9.61
C PHE A 287 12.01 -15.90 -10.47
N GLN A 288 12.96 -16.77 -10.10
CA GLN A 288 13.07 -18.07 -10.76
C GLN A 288 11.96 -18.99 -10.24
N ALA A 289 10.90 -19.09 -11.04
CA ALA A 289 9.91 -20.16 -10.92
C ALA A 289 10.66 -21.49 -10.86
N ASN A 290 10.46 -22.22 -9.77
CA ASN A 290 11.08 -23.51 -9.54
C ASN A 290 10.47 -24.53 -10.53
N SER A 291 10.96 -24.55 -11.77
CA SER A 291 10.62 -25.56 -12.77
C SER A 291 11.33 -26.87 -12.42
N SER A 292 10.86 -27.53 -11.37
CA SER A 292 11.21 -28.91 -11.06
C SER A 292 10.18 -29.83 -11.71
N THR A 293 10.27 -29.99 -13.03
CA THR A 293 9.69 -31.15 -13.70
C THR A 293 10.56 -32.35 -13.39
N ASN A 294 10.10 -33.19 -12.47
CA ASN A 294 10.64 -34.50 -12.19
C ASN A 294 9.87 -35.53 -13.06
N PRO A 295 10.52 -36.28 -13.98
CA PRO A 295 9.98 -37.54 -14.43
C PRO A 295 10.75 -38.68 -13.75
N GLY A 296 10.03 -39.49 -12.98
CA GLY A 296 10.56 -40.67 -12.32
C GLY A 296 11.00 -41.77 -13.27
N GLY A 297 11.91 -42.61 -12.78
CA GLY A 297 12.30 -43.89 -13.38
C GLY A 297 13.01 -44.76 -12.36
N ARG A 298 12.43 -45.93 -12.06
CA ARG A 298 12.90 -46.98 -11.12
C ARG A 298 14.29 -47.55 -11.51
N GLY A 299 15.03 -48.06 -10.50
CA GLY A 299 16.37 -48.69 -10.59
C GLY A 299 16.44 -50.04 -11.35
N PRO A 300 17.45 -50.92 -11.16
CA PRO A 300 18.10 -51.25 -9.86
C PRO A 300 19.63 -51.50 -9.86
N HIS A 301 20.18 -51.64 -8.64
CA HIS A 301 21.36 -52.36 -8.15
C HIS A 301 22.42 -52.95 -9.12
N THR A 302 23.70 -52.68 -8.82
CA THR A 302 24.73 -53.71 -8.55
C THR A 302 25.97 -53.12 -7.87
N GLU A 303 26.44 -53.79 -6.81
CA GLU A 303 27.75 -53.63 -6.17
C GLU A 303 28.89 -54.13 -7.10
N GLY A 304 30.09 -53.58 -6.95
CA GLY A 304 31.28 -54.07 -7.67
C GLY A 304 32.55 -53.34 -7.26
N THR A 305 33.40 -54.05 -6.55
CA THR A 305 34.69 -53.70 -5.93
C THR A 305 35.86 -53.44 -6.89
N SER A 306 36.80 -52.62 -6.40
CA SER A 306 38.28 -52.79 -6.46
C SER A 306 39.14 -52.19 -7.59
N TYR A 307 40.32 -51.76 -7.10
CA TYR A 307 41.66 -51.63 -7.72
C TYR A 307 42.21 -50.22 -8.01
N GLU A 308 43.10 -49.83 -7.08
CA GLU A 308 44.43 -49.23 -7.28
C GLU A 308 44.90 -48.95 -8.72
N SER A 309 45.44 -47.75 -8.93
CA SER A 309 46.88 -47.61 -9.14
C SER A 309 47.32 -46.14 -9.19
N THR A 310 48.30 -45.85 -8.33
CA THR A 310 49.23 -44.73 -8.37
C THR A 310 50.03 -44.67 -9.67
N MET A 311 50.29 -43.47 -10.21
CA MET A 311 51.66 -43.11 -10.61
C MET A 311 51.85 -41.59 -10.76
N SER A 312 52.82 -41.10 -9.99
CA SER A 312 53.43 -39.77 -9.99
C SER A 312 54.45 -39.59 -11.13
N LEU A 313 54.72 -38.32 -11.47
CA LEU A 313 55.94 -37.69 -12.05
C LEU A 313 55.51 -36.75 -13.21
N GLY A 314 55.94 -35.49 -13.33
CA GLY A 314 56.85 -34.66 -12.53
C GLY A 314 56.98 -33.27 -13.19
N VAL A 315 57.49 -32.32 -12.40
CA VAL A 315 58.49 -31.30 -12.79
C VAL A 315 58.12 -30.27 -13.89
N GLU A 316 57.72 -29.08 -13.41
CA GLU A 316 58.43 -27.79 -13.56
C GLU A 316 58.29 -26.90 -14.83
N LYS A 317 58.01 -25.61 -14.52
CA LYS A 317 58.35 -24.33 -15.20
C LYS A 317 57.57 -23.86 -16.44
N GLY A 318 57.09 -22.61 -16.33
CA GLY A 318 57.07 -21.65 -17.45
C GLY A 318 55.79 -20.83 -17.64
N SER A 319 55.74 -19.63 -17.04
CA SER A 319 54.99 -18.46 -17.58
C SER A 319 55.75 -17.92 -18.83
N PRO A 320 55.30 -16.93 -19.65
CA PRO A 320 54.04 -16.16 -19.76
C PRO A 320 53.47 -16.06 -21.23
N TYR A 321 52.50 -15.14 -21.42
CA TYR A 321 51.97 -14.49 -22.66
C TYR A 321 50.58 -14.98 -23.13
N VAL A 322 49.51 -14.19 -22.93
CA VAL A 322 48.96 -13.09 -23.79
C VAL A 322 48.45 -13.61 -25.13
N VAL A 323 47.11 -13.76 -25.25
CA VAL A 323 46.19 -12.96 -26.10
C VAL A 323 44.81 -12.99 -25.43
#